data_AF-A0A816VBA8-F1
#
_entry.id   AF-A0A816VBA8-F1
#
_cell.length_a   1.000
_cell.length_b   1.000
_cell.length_c   1.000
_cell.angle_alpha   90.00
_cell.angle_beta   90.00
_cell.angle_gamma   90.00
#
_symmetry.space_group_name_H-M   'P 1'
#
loop_
_entity.id
_entity.type
_entity.pdbx_description
1 polymer ?
#
loop_
_entity_poly.entity_id
_entity_poly.type
_entity_poly.pdbx_seq_one_letter_code
_entity_poly.pdbx_strand_id
1 'polypeptide(L)'
;MAASARLQKELELKSKQALATSTDPLERLRAACLARGAQGIKGLSILFRVMDDDRSRKLSFEEFTKGVHDYGLNFSKEEILQLFRLIDIDADGSIDYEEFLRKLRPPMNNFRVDLINKAFHKLDKNHDGTITIEDLRGVYIAKKHPKYMNGEWTEDQVLRHFLDCFDYGKHKDGVVTRDEFTDYYSGVSASIDNDMYFDLMMRNSWKI
;
A
#
# COMPACT_ATOMS: atom_id res chain seq x y z
N MET A 1 -17.14 -6.78 23.04
CA MET A 1 -15.97 -7.65 23.31
C MET A 1 -16.10 -9.07 22.72
N ALA A 2 -17.28 -9.71 22.69
CA ALA A 2 -17.41 -11.06 22.10
C ALA A 2 -17.38 -11.11 20.55
N ALA A 3 -17.84 -10.04 19.88
CA ALA A 3 -17.86 -9.97 18.41
C ALA A 3 -16.46 -9.84 17.79
N SER A 4 -15.56 -9.06 18.41
CA SER A 4 -14.17 -8.94 17.97
C SER A 4 -13.40 -10.25 18.14
N ALA A 5 -13.63 -10.99 19.23
CA ALA A 5 -12.99 -12.30 19.46
C ALA A 5 -13.45 -13.38 18.46
N ARG A 6 -14.71 -13.33 18.01
CA ARG A 6 -15.20 -14.24 16.95
C ARG A 6 -14.61 -13.87 15.59
N LEU A 7 -14.58 -12.58 15.25
CA LEU A 7 -13.95 -12.10 14.02
C LEU A 7 -12.45 -12.42 13.98
N GLN A 8 -11.75 -12.27 15.11
CA GLN A 8 -10.34 -12.64 15.26
C GLN A 8 -10.12 -14.14 14.98
N LYS A 9 -10.92 -15.01 15.61
CA LYS A 9 -10.84 -16.46 15.38
C LYS A 9 -11.17 -16.85 13.95
N GLU A 10 -12.13 -16.19 13.33
CA GLU A 10 -12.52 -16.46 11.95
C GLU A 10 -11.42 -16.00 10.97
N LEU A 11 -10.79 -14.86 11.24
CA LEU A 11 -9.62 -14.37 10.50
C LEU A 11 -8.41 -15.29 10.69
N GLU A 12 -8.15 -15.77 11.90
CA GLU A 12 -7.09 -16.77 12.17
C GLU A 12 -7.34 -18.10 11.46
N LEU A 13 -8.59 -18.54 11.38
CA LEU A 13 -8.95 -19.77 10.67
C LEU A 13 -8.79 -19.60 9.16
N LYS A 14 -9.28 -18.48 8.61
CA LYS A 14 -9.13 -18.12 7.20
C LYS A 14 -7.67 -17.93 6.81
N SER A 15 -6.84 -17.32 7.66
CA SER A 15 -5.42 -17.14 7.39
C SER A 15 -4.65 -18.46 7.47
N LYS A 16 -4.98 -19.36 8.41
CA LYS A 16 -4.42 -20.73 8.43
C LYS A 16 -4.83 -21.55 7.20
N GLN A 17 -6.06 -21.39 6.70
CA GLN A 17 -6.50 -22.01 5.46
C GLN A 17 -5.77 -21.42 4.25
N ALA A 18 -5.68 -20.09 4.14
CA ALA A 18 -4.93 -19.40 3.08
C ALA A 18 -3.45 -19.79 3.06
N LEU A 19 -2.83 -19.95 4.24
CA LEU A 19 -1.46 -20.43 4.39
C LEU A 19 -1.28 -21.87 3.87
N ALA A 20 -2.32 -22.71 4.00
CA ALA A 20 -2.31 -24.09 3.53
C ALA A 20 -2.62 -24.24 2.04
N THR A 21 -3.36 -23.30 1.45
CA THR A 21 -3.79 -23.36 0.03
C THR A 21 -2.94 -22.52 -0.91
N SER A 22 -2.21 -21.52 -0.42
CA SER A 22 -1.40 -20.65 -1.29
C SER A 22 -0.06 -21.31 -1.65
N THR A 23 0.22 -21.40 -2.95
CA THR A 23 1.55 -21.77 -3.47
C THR A 23 2.50 -20.59 -3.54
N ASP A 24 1.98 -19.36 -3.45
CA ASP A 24 2.78 -18.14 -3.54
C ASP A 24 3.48 -17.86 -2.20
N PRO A 25 4.82 -17.75 -2.16
CA PRO A 25 5.57 -17.50 -0.93
C PRO A 25 5.18 -16.20 -0.23
N LEU A 26 4.83 -15.14 -0.96
CA LEU A 26 4.47 -13.84 -0.40
C LEU A 26 3.11 -13.91 0.29
N GLU A 27 2.14 -14.58 -0.33
CA GLU A 27 0.83 -14.82 0.29
C GLU A 27 0.94 -15.70 1.54
N ARG A 28 1.82 -16.70 1.53
CA ARG A 28 2.11 -17.50 2.72
C ARG A 28 2.70 -16.64 3.84
N LEU A 29 3.64 -15.76 3.52
CA LEU A 29 4.22 -14.83 4.49
C LEU A 29 3.18 -13.85 5.04
N ARG A 30 2.37 -13.23 4.18
CA ARG A 30 1.23 -12.36 4.57
C ARG A 30 0.26 -13.08 5.50
N ALA A 31 -0.15 -14.30 5.12
CA ALA A 31 -1.09 -15.10 5.91
C ALA A 31 -0.52 -15.44 7.29
N ALA A 32 0.76 -15.78 7.40
CA ALA A 32 1.40 -16.07 8.68
C ALA A 32 1.53 -14.85 9.58
N CYS A 33 1.81 -13.68 9.01
CA CYS A 33 1.81 -12.40 9.74
C CYS A 33 0.41 -12.12 10.30
N LEU A 34 -0.62 -12.24 9.47
CA LEU A 34 -2.02 -12.07 9.87
C LEU A 34 -2.46 -13.08 10.95
N ALA A 35 -2.09 -14.35 10.81
CA ALA A 35 -2.41 -15.41 11.77
C ALA A 35 -1.84 -15.17 13.17
N ARG A 36 -0.71 -14.45 13.28
CA ARG A 36 -0.10 -14.05 14.56
C ARG A 36 -0.59 -12.71 15.11
N GLY A 37 -1.64 -12.15 14.51
CA GLY A 37 -2.23 -10.90 14.99
C GLY A 37 -1.48 -9.66 14.52
N ALA A 38 -0.64 -9.76 13.48
CA ALA A 38 -0.12 -8.58 12.78
C ALA A 38 -1.23 -7.94 11.92
N GLN A 39 -2.30 -7.48 12.57
CA GLN A 39 -3.41 -6.81 11.93
C GLN A 39 -3.06 -5.35 11.67
N GLY A 40 -3.20 -4.94 10.41
CA GLY A 40 -2.95 -3.58 9.97
C GLY A 40 -1.50 -3.12 10.12
N ILE A 41 -1.29 -1.82 9.92
CA ILE A 41 0.04 -1.19 9.89
C ILE A 41 0.78 -1.37 11.23
N LYS A 42 0.08 -1.30 12.36
CA LYS A 42 0.68 -1.43 13.70
C LYS A 42 1.20 -2.84 13.97
N GLY A 43 0.50 -3.86 13.48
CA GLY A 43 0.95 -5.24 13.62
C GLY A 43 2.23 -5.52 12.84
N LEU A 44 2.25 -5.09 11.57
CA LEU A 44 3.43 -5.21 10.70
C LEU A 44 4.60 -4.38 11.21
N SER A 45 4.35 -3.22 11.83
CA SER A 45 5.43 -2.39 12.39
C SER A 45 6.11 -3.00 13.60
N ILE A 46 5.35 -3.69 14.45
CA ILE A 46 5.91 -4.47 15.56
C ILE A 46 6.73 -5.63 15.00
N LEU A 47 6.22 -6.31 13.99
CA LEU A 47 6.91 -7.42 13.34
C LEU A 47 8.26 -6.98 12.75
N PHE A 48 8.30 -5.91 11.97
CA PHE A 48 9.54 -5.37 11.40
C PHE A 48 10.59 -5.11 12.49
N ARG A 49 10.18 -4.43 13.58
CA ARG A 49 11.06 -4.11 14.70
C ARG A 49 11.56 -5.34 15.46
N VAL A 50 10.83 -6.46 15.42
CA VAL A 50 11.27 -7.72 16.04
C VAL A 50 12.28 -8.45 15.15
N MET A 51 12.20 -8.28 13.82
CA MET A 51 13.16 -8.86 12.88
C MET A 51 14.47 -8.04 12.81
N ASP A 52 14.38 -6.72 12.99
CA ASP A 52 15.51 -5.77 13.01
C ASP A 52 16.30 -5.88 14.32
N ASP A 53 17.22 -6.84 14.38
CA ASP A 53 18.01 -7.17 15.57
C ASP A 53 19.01 -6.06 15.90
N ASP A 54 19.65 -5.50 14.87
CA ASP A 54 20.68 -4.47 15.01
C ASP A 54 20.13 -3.04 15.11
N ARG A 55 18.82 -2.87 14.89
CA ARG A 55 18.10 -1.58 14.90
C ARG A 55 18.59 -0.60 13.82
N SER A 56 19.09 -1.13 12.72
CA SER A 56 19.49 -0.34 11.53
C SER A 56 18.30 0.32 10.85
N ARG A 57 17.06 -0.07 11.19
CA ARG A 57 15.80 0.30 10.53
C ARG A 57 15.67 -0.26 9.11
N LYS A 58 16.49 -1.25 8.80
CA LYS A 58 16.48 -2.02 7.56
C LYS A 58 16.63 -3.50 7.94
N LEU A 59 16.15 -4.40 7.10
CA LEU A 59 16.33 -5.83 7.31
C LEU A 59 17.35 -6.35 6.31
N SER A 60 18.48 -6.81 6.82
CA SER A 60 19.42 -7.60 6.02
C SER A 60 18.80 -8.93 5.59
N PHE A 61 19.41 -9.59 4.60
CA PHE A 61 18.97 -10.91 4.16
C PHE A 61 18.99 -11.93 5.31
N GLU A 62 19.99 -11.85 6.18
CA GLU A 62 20.15 -12.69 7.35
C GLU A 62 19.03 -12.47 8.38
N GLU A 63 18.73 -11.21 8.70
CA GLU A 63 17.65 -10.83 9.64
C GLU A 63 16.27 -11.22 9.10
N PHE A 64 16.03 -10.97 7.81
CA PHE A 64 14.79 -11.39 7.16
C PHE A 64 14.62 -12.91 7.18
N THR A 65 15.68 -13.66 6.85
CA THR A 65 15.69 -15.13 6.88
C THR A 65 15.37 -15.65 8.28
N LYS A 66 16.04 -15.12 9.30
CA LYS A 66 15.79 -15.47 10.71
C LYS A 66 14.36 -15.15 11.10
N GLY A 67 13.88 -13.94 10.82
CA GLY A 67 12.54 -13.49 11.14
C GLY A 67 11.45 -14.37 10.53
N VAL A 68 11.62 -14.77 9.27
CA VAL A 68 10.68 -15.65 8.56
C VAL A 68 10.61 -17.04 9.21
N HIS A 69 11.75 -17.60 9.62
CA HIS A 69 11.80 -18.88 10.34
C HIS A 69 11.24 -18.80 11.77
N ASP A 70 11.50 -17.71 12.50
CA ASP A 70 10.91 -17.48 13.83
C ASP A 70 9.38 -17.38 13.78
N TYR A 71 8.86 -16.91 12.63
CA TYR A 71 7.45 -16.96 12.30
C TYR A 71 6.99 -18.34 11.79
N GLY A 72 7.75 -19.42 12.05
CA GLY A 72 7.32 -20.79 11.81
C GLY A 72 7.01 -21.11 10.35
N LEU A 73 7.55 -20.31 9.42
CA LEU A 73 7.49 -20.58 8.00
C LEU A 73 8.74 -21.34 7.60
N ASN A 74 8.56 -22.60 7.22
CA ASN A 74 9.62 -23.41 6.65
C ASN A 74 9.65 -23.15 5.14
N PHE A 75 10.23 -22.03 4.75
CA PHE A 75 10.61 -21.79 3.36
C PHE A 75 12.02 -22.34 3.10
N SER A 76 12.24 -22.79 1.87
CA SER A 76 13.57 -23.05 1.33
C SER A 76 14.38 -21.76 1.19
N LYS A 77 15.71 -21.89 1.12
CA LYS A 77 16.59 -20.73 0.93
C LYS A 77 16.28 -20.00 -0.38
N GLU A 78 15.89 -20.74 -1.41
CA GLU A 78 15.49 -20.21 -2.72
C GLU A 78 14.20 -19.40 -2.63
N GLU A 79 13.18 -19.88 -1.89
CA GLU A 79 11.94 -19.15 -1.65
C GLU A 79 12.20 -17.86 -0.85
N ILE A 80 13.04 -17.91 0.19
CA ILE A 80 13.38 -16.71 0.98
C ILE A 80 14.14 -15.69 0.13
N LEU A 81 15.06 -16.15 -0.73
CA LEU A 81 15.77 -15.27 -1.66
C LEU A 81 14.81 -14.63 -2.68
N GLN A 82 13.84 -15.37 -3.19
CA GLN A 82 12.80 -14.84 -4.08
C GLN A 82 11.93 -13.80 -3.36
N LEU A 83 11.50 -14.10 -2.13
CA LEU A 83 10.76 -13.17 -1.28
C LEU A 83 11.54 -11.89 -1.02
N PHE A 84 12.81 -12.05 -0.64
CA PHE A 84 13.69 -10.93 -0.34
C PHE A 84 13.82 -10.02 -1.56
N ARG A 85 14.11 -10.57 -2.74
CA ARG A 85 14.21 -9.78 -3.99
C ARG A 85 12.88 -9.17 -4.45
N LEU A 86 11.76 -9.76 -4.07
CA LEU A 86 10.45 -9.25 -4.41
C LEU A 86 10.04 -8.07 -3.52
N ILE A 87 10.53 -8.06 -2.28
CA ILE A 87 10.33 -6.98 -1.30
C ILE A 87 11.39 -5.89 -1.48
N ASP A 88 12.62 -6.32 -1.73
CA ASP A 88 13.82 -5.69 -2.30
C ASP A 88 13.59 -4.76 -3.50
N ILE A 89 12.86 -3.64 -3.37
CA ILE A 89 12.36 -2.92 -4.54
C ILE A 89 13.47 -2.12 -5.20
N ASP A 90 14.28 -1.41 -4.42
CA ASP A 90 15.38 -0.61 -4.94
C ASP A 90 16.66 -1.42 -5.23
N ALA A 91 16.67 -2.69 -4.81
CA ALA A 91 17.77 -3.64 -4.96
C ALA A 91 19.05 -3.19 -4.23
N ASP A 92 18.92 -2.46 -3.11
CA ASP A 92 20.05 -2.02 -2.29
C ASP A 92 20.63 -3.13 -1.39
N GLY A 93 19.97 -4.30 -1.36
CA GLY A 93 20.39 -5.47 -0.59
C GLY A 93 19.88 -5.45 0.86
N SER A 94 18.96 -4.56 1.18
CA SER A 94 18.28 -4.46 2.46
C SER A 94 16.81 -4.14 2.24
N ILE A 95 15.93 -4.64 3.11
CA ILE A 95 14.50 -4.28 3.05
C ILE A 95 14.26 -3.15 4.03
N ASP A 96 13.89 -1.98 3.53
CA ASP A 96 13.49 -0.89 4.42
C ASP A 96 12.04 -1.07 4.94
N TYR A 97 11.68 -0.21 5.90
CA TYR A 97 10.37 -0.26 6.53
C TYR A 97 9.20 -0.02 5.57
N GLU A 98 9.38 0.87 4.59
CA GLU A 98 8.35 1.20 3.60
C GLU A 98 8.14 0.04 2.63
N GLU A 99 9.23 -0.54 2.12
CA GLU A 99 9.24 -1.72 1.27
C GLU A 99 8.55 -2.91 1.95
N PHE A 100 8.93 -3.17 3.21
CA PHE A 100 8.34 -4.22 4.03
C PHE A 100 6.83 -4.05 4.18
N LEU A 101 6.38 -2.85 4.59
CA LEU A 101 4.96 -2.57 4.78
C LEU A 101 4.19 -2.67 3.47
N ARG A 102 4.72 -2.11 2.37
CA ARG A 102 4.06 -2.08 1.07
C ARG A 102 3.80 -3.49 0.56
N LYS A 103 4.75 -4.40 0.76
CA LYS A 103 4.66 -5.77 0.28
C LYS A 103 3.94 -6.71 1.24
N LEU A 104 3.97 -6.49 2.54
CA LEU A 104 3.28 -7.36 3.50
C LEU A 104 1.88 -6.90 3.91
N ARG A 105 1.48 -5.69 3.51
CA ARG A 105 0.09 -5.24 3.65
C ARG A 105 -0.85 -6.22 2.91
N PRO A 106 -1.97 -6.61 3.53
CA PRO A 106 -2.98 -7.42 2.86
C PRO A 106 -3.51 -6.70 1.61
N PRO A 107 -3.89 -7.44 0.55
CA PRO A 107 -4.54 -6.83 -0.59
C PRO A 107 -5.83 -6.14 -0.16
N MET A 108 -6.11 -4.99 -0.77
CA MET A 108 -7.38 -4.30 -0.57
C MET A 108 -8.53 -5.16 -1.08
N ASN A 109 -9.69 -5.07 -0.42
CA ASN A 109 -10.88 -5.76 -0.91
C ASN A 109 -11.37 -5.14 -2.24
N ASN A 110 -12.07 -5.95 -3.04
CA ASN A 110 -12.53 -5.55 -4.36
C ASN A 110 -13.43 -4.31 -4.33
N PHE A 111 -14.23 -4.13 -3.26
CA PHE A 111 -15.08 -2.96 -3.12
C PHE A 111 -14.28 -1.65 -3.08
N ARG A 112 -13.20 -1.59 -2.28
CA ARG A 112 -12.31 -0.43 -2.24
C ARG A 112 -11.56 -0.24 -3.55
N VAL A 113 -11.08 -1.33 -4.16
CA VAL A 113 -10.42 -1.30 -5.48
C VAL A 113 -11.33 -0.71 -6.55
N ASP A 114 -12.62 -1.10 -6.57
CA ASP A 114 -13.60 -0.56 -7.53
C ASP A 114 -13.83 0.94 -7.35
N LEU A 115 -13.83 1.44 -6.11
CA LEU A 115 -13.94 2.88 -5.84
C LEU A 115 -12.72 3.66 -6.30
N ILE A 116 -11.52 3.11 -6.08
CA ILE A 116 -10.25 3.68 -6.55
C ILE A 116 -10.23 3.71 -8.08
N ASN A 117 -10.64 2.61 -8.72
CA ASN A 117 -10.74 2.55 -10.17
C ASN A 117 -11.73 3.57 -10.72
N LYS A 118 -12.91 3.74 -10.09
CA LYS A 118 -13.88 4.78 -10.49
C LYS A 118 -13.31 6.19 -10.37
N ALA A 119 -12.55 6.46 -9.31
CA ALA A 119 -11.87 7.73 -9.14
C ALA A 119 -10.79 7.94 -10.22
N PHE A 120 -9.98 6.92 -10.49
CA PHE A 120 -8.94 6.96 -11.53
C PHE A 120 -9.53 7.24 -12.92
N HIS A 121 -10.53 6.48 -13.35
CA HIS A 121 -11.19 6.65 -14.65
C HIS A 121 -11.89 8.02 -14.79
N LYS A 122 -12.27 8.65 -13.68
CA LYS A 122 -12.82 10.00 -13.72
C LYS A 122 -11.75 11.05 -13.99
N LEU A 123 -10.52 10.81 -13.53
CA LEU A 123 -9.39 11.72 -13.74
C LEU A 123 -8.79 11.49 -15.12
N ASP A 124 -8.54 10.25 -15.52
CA ASP A 124 -8.03 9.84 -16.84
C ASP A 124 -9.07 10.13 -17.94
N LYS A 125 -9.01 11.32 -18.54
CA LYS A 125 -9.99 11.80 -19.53
C LYS A 125 -9.75 11.23 -20.91
N ASN A 126 -8.50 11.06 -21.29
CA ASN A 126 -8.11 10.55 -22.60
C ASN A 126 -8.13 9.00 -22.65
N HIS A 127 -8.29 8.35 -21.49
CA HIS A 127 -8.34 6.90 -21.31
C HIS A 127 -7.05 6.21 -21.75
N ASP A 128 -5.91 6.88 -21.57
CA ASP A 128 -4.60 6.32 -21.89
C ASP A 128 -4.00 5.50 -20.75
N GLY A 129 -4.69 5.43 -19.60
CA GLY A 129 -4.25 4.67 -18.43
C GLY A 129 -3.29 5.42 -17.52
N THR A 130 -3.11 6.72 -17.76
CA THR A 130 -2.28 7.62 -16.95
C THR A 130 -3.01 8.91 -16.64
N ILE A 131 -2.64 9.58 -15.55
CA ILE A 131 -3.19 10.90 -15.19
C ILE A 131 -2.08 11.93 -15.32
N THR A 132 -2.31 12.90 -16.20
CA THR A 132 -1.39 14.01 -16.46
C THR A 132 -1.97 15.35 -16.02
N ILE A 133 -1.17 16.42 -16.13
CA ILE A 133 -1.65 17.79 -15.89
C ILE A 133 -2.80 18.14 -16.84
N GLU A 134 -2.77 17.63 -18.07
CA GLU A 134 -3.78 17.90 -19.09
C GLU A 134 -5.15 17.33 -18.71
N ASP A 135 -5.15 16.12 -18.14
CA ASP A 135 -6.37 15.46 -17.65
C ASP A 135 -7.02 16.23 -16.49
N LEU A 136 -6.19 16.75 -15.58
CA LEU A 136 -6.65 17.51 -14.42
C LEU A 136 -7.18 18.90 -14.78
N ARG A 137 -6.78 19.48 -15.93
CA ARG A 137 -7.30 20.78 -16.36
C ARG A 137 -8.82 20.71 -16.49
N GLY A 138 -9.51 21.61 -15.79
CA GLY A 138 -10.97 21.68 -15.78
C GLY A 138 -11.67 20.65 -14.89
N VAL A 139 -10.96 19.69 -14.28
CA VAL A 139 -11.49 18.82 -13.21
C VAL A 139 -11.15 19.41 -11.84
N TYR A 140 -9.90 19.86 -11.67
CA TYR A 140 -9.44 20.49 -10.45
C TYR A 140 -9.51 22.02 -10.55
N ILE A 141 -10.08 22.68 -9.53
CA ILE A 141 -10.26 24.14 -9.52
C ILE A 141 -9.02 24.79 -8.87
N ALA A 142 -7.96 24.98 -9.66
CA ALA A 142 -6.73 25.65 -9.20
C ALA A 142 -6.99 27.06 -8.65
N LYS A 143 -8.03 27.74 -9.15
CA LYS A 143 -8.43 29.11 -8.76
C LYS A 143 -8.77 29.28 -7.27
N LYS A 144 -9.07 28.20 -6.56
CA LYS A 144 -9.36 28.23 -5.11
C LYS A 144 -8.14 27.96 -4.24
N HIS A 145 -6.98 27.66 -4.84
CA HIS A 145 -5.77 27.37 -4.09
C HIS A 145 -5.14 28.67 -3.56
N PRO A 146 -4.80 28.77 -2.25
CA PRO A 146 -4.27 30.00 -1.66
C PRO A 146 -3.04 30.58 -2.40
N LYS A 147 -2.14 29.70 -2.85
CA LYS A 147 -0.93 30.10 -3.61
C LYS A 147 -1.21 30.52 -5.06
N TYR A 148 -2.35 30.14 -5.61
CA TYR A 148 -2.79 30.68 -6.89
C TYR A 148 -3.42 32.06 -6.70
N MET A 149 -4.22 32.22 -5.63
CA MET A 149 -4.90 33.47 -5.32
C MET A 149 -3.94 34.62 -4.96
N ASN A 150 -2.82 34.33 -4.31
CA ASN A 150 -1.78 35.33 -4.00
C ASN A 150 -0.78 35.56 -5.16
N GLY A 151 -0.93 34.85 -6.28
CA GLY A 151 -0.07 34.97 -7.46
C GLY A 151 1.30 34.29 -7.35
N GLU A 152 1.58 33.53 -6.29
CA GLU A 152 2.83 32.81 -6.12
C GLU A 152 2.97 31.63 -7.10
N TRP A 153 1.85 30.94 -7.36
CA TRP A 153 1.80 29.75 -8.20
C TRP A 153 0.94 29.95 -9.44
N THR A 154 1.40 29.42 -10.56
CA THR A 154 0.60 29.26 -11.78
C THR A 154 -0.39 28.10 -11.64
N GLU A 155 -1.38 28.02 -12.54
CA GLU A 155 -2.31 26.89 -12.59
C GLU A 155 -1.57 25.56 -12.71
N ASP A 156 -0.60 25.50 -13.62
CA ASP A 156 0.22 24.31 -13.87
C ASP A 156 1.04 23.90 -12.63
N GLN A 157 1.54 24.86 -11.85
CA GLN A 157 2.25 24.58 -10.60
C GLN A 157 1.33 24.01 -9.52
N VAL A 158 0.08 24.49 -9.42
CA VAL A 158 -0.92 23.91 -8.51
C VAL A 158 -1.26 22.49 -8.92
N LEU A 159 -1.50 22.26 -10.21
CA LEU A 159 -1.84 20.94 -10.75
C LEU A 159 -0.67 19.95 -10.60
N ARG A 160 0.56 20.38 -10.87
CA ARG A 160 1.76 19.56 -10.66
C ARG A 160 1.93 19.18 -9.19
N HIS A 161 1.81 20.15 -8.28
CA HIS A 161 1.88 19.87 -6.85
C HIS A 161 0.78 18.92 -6.38
N PHE A 162 -0.41 18.98 -6.98
CA PHE A 162 -1.46 18.01 -6.70
C PHE A 162 -1.10 16.60 -7.20
N LEU A 163 -0.55 16.48 -8.41
CA LEU A 163 -0.06 15.19 -8.93
C LEU A 163 1.08 14.62 -8.09
N ASP A 164 1.98 15.47 -7.58
CA ASP A 164 3.09 15.07 -6.70
C ASP A 164 2.63 14.34 -5.44
N CYS A 165 1.36 14.46 -5.05
CA CYS A 165 0.79 13.72 -3.92
C CYS A 165 0.56 12.24 -4.24
N PHE A 166 0.40 11.88 -5.51
CA PHE A 166 0.17 10.52 -6.00
C PHE A 166 1.38 9.95 -6.75
N ASP A 167 2.18 10.82 -7.36
CA ASP A 167 3.46 10.55 -8.01
C ASP A 167 4.56 10.36 -6.94
N TYR A 168 4.45 9.26 -6.18
CA TYR A 168 5.45 8.83 -5.21
C TYR A 168 5.92 7.41 -5.57
N GLY A 169 7.20 7.28 -5.90
CA GLY A 169 7.73 6.03 -6.45
C GLY A 169 9.10 6.18 -7.10
N LYS A 170 9.46 5.21 -7.95
CA LYS A 170 10.78 5.13 -8.59
C LYS A 170 11.07 6.27 -9.57
N HIS A 171 10.04 6.92 -10.10
CA HIS A 171 10.18 8.01 -11.07
C HIS A 171 9.16 9.11 -10.77
N LYS A 172 9.60 10.25 -10.23
CA LYS A 172 8.81 11.50 -10.25
C LYS A 172 8.82 12.10 -11.65
N ASP A 173 8.12 11.46 -12.58
CA ASP A 173 8.10 11.83 -14.00
C ASP A 173 6.95 12.79 -14.35
N GLY A 174 5.99 12.96 -13.44
CA GLY A 174 4.83 13.83 -13.62
C GLY A 174 3.66 13.21 -14.31
N VAL A 175 3.67 11.89 -14.36
CA VAL A 175 2.59 11.06 -14.81
C VAL A 175 2.20 10.17 -13.64
N VAL A 176 0.91 10.10 -13.33
CA VAL A 176 0.42 9.19 -12.28
C VAL A 176 -0.19 7.98 -12.95
N THR A 177 0.46 6.83 -12.81
CA THR A 177 -0.05 5.56 -13.31
C THR A 177 -1.16 5.01 -12.40
N ARG A 178 -1.95 4.08 -12.94
CA ARG A 178 -2.97 3.37 -12.13
C ARG A 178 -2.35 2.67 -10.92
N ASP A 179 -1.15 2.13 -11.06
CA ASP A 179 -0.48 1.39 -10.00
C ASP A 179 -0.01 2.33 -8.87
N GLU A 180 0.51 3.51 -9.21
CA GLU A 180 0.87 4.54 -8.21
C GLU A 180 -0.36 5.09 -7.49
N PHE A 181 -1.43 5.39 -8.24
CA PHE A 181 -2.68 5.83 -7.65
C PHE A 181 -3.28 4.76 -6.72
N THR A 182 -3.20 3.49 -7.11
CA THR A 182 -3.65 2.36 -6.30
C THR A 182 -2.79 2.17 -5.06
N ASP A 183 -1.48 2.33 -5.18
CA ASP A 183 -0.56 2.24 -4.05
C ASP A 183 -0.85 3.36 -3.03
N TYR A 184 -1.11 4.59 -3.51
CA TYR A 184 -1.47 5.73 -2.65
C TYR A 184 -2.66 5.35 -1.77
N TYR A 185 -3.73 4.90 -2.43
CA TYR A 185 -4.95 4.52 -1.77
C TYR A 185 -4.84 3.23 -0.97
N SER A 186 -3.89 2.35 -1.29
CA SER A 186 -3.52 1.20 -0.44
C SER A 186 -3.03 1.69 0.92
N GLY A 187 -2.20 2.75 0.96
CA GLY A 187 -1.72 3.36 2.20
C GLY A 187 -2.87 3.96 3.01
N VAL A 188 -3.69 4.79 2.38
CA VAL A 188 -4.87 5.40 3.00
C VAL A 188 -5.84 4.33 3.50
N SER A 189 -6.14 3.34 2.67
CA SER A 189 -7.01 2.20 2.98
C SER A 189 -6.51 1.43 4.21
N ALA A 190 -5.21 1.18 4.33
CA ALA A 190 -4.64 0.47 5.47
C ALA A 190 -4.72 1.24 6.80
N SER A 191 -4.99 2.55 6.76
CA SER A 191 -5.27 3.37 7.94
C SER A 191 -6.76 3.50 8.27
N ILE A 192 -7.64 2.96 7.42
CA ILE A 192 -9.11 3.04 7.57
C ILE A 192 -9.69 1.65 7.79
N ASP A 193 -10.22 1.43 8.99
CA ASP A 193 -10.77 0.14 9.38
C ASP A 193 -12.16 -0.15 8.76
N ASN A 194 -12.92 0.88 8.39
CA ASN A 194 -14.31 0.74 7.93
C ASN A 194 -14.49 1.10 6.45
N ASP A 195 -14.98 0.13 5.67
CA ASP A 195 -15.27 0.28 4.24
C ASP A 195 -16.27 1.40 3.93
N MET A 196 -17.26 1.64 4.79
CA MET A 196 -18.23 2.72 4.60
C MET A 196 -17.60 4.10 4.78
N TYR A 197 -16.63 4.21 5.69
CA TYR A 197 -15.88 5.45 5.83
C TYR A 197 -14.95 5.67 4.64
N PHE A 198 -14.30 4.61 4.15
CA PHE A 198 -13.50 4.69 2.93
C PHE A 198 -14.34 5.10 1.71
N ASP A 199 -15.53 4.52 1.53
CA ASP A 199 -16.49 4.89 0.48
C ASP A 199 -16.89 6.36 0.59
N LEU A 200 -17.36 6.79 1.77
CA LEU A 200 -17.75 8.18 2.00
C LEU A 200 -16.60 9.15 1.69
N MET A 201 -15.37 8.81 2.10
CA MET A 201 -14.17 9.60 1.82
C MET A 201 -13.91 9.68 0.31
N MET A 202 -13.95 8.56 -0.41
CA MET A 202 -13.71 8.50 -1.86
C MET A 202 -14.76 9.28 -2.64
N ARG A 203 -16.05 9.09 -2.31
CA ARG A 203 -17.15 9.81 -2.94
C ARG A 203 -17.11 11.30 -2.67
N ASN A 204 -16.76 11.72 -1.46
CA ASN A 204 -16.65 13.12 -1.13
C ASN A 204 -15.47 13.80 -1.81
N SER A 205 -14.33 13.11 -1.90
CA SER A 205 -13.10 13.61 -2.51
C SER A 205 -13.23 13.70 -4.02
N TRP A 206 -13.73 12.65 -4.67
CA TRP A 206 -13.75 12.55 -6.12
C TRP A 206 -15.11 12.80 -6.76
N LYS A 207 -16.17 12.98 -5.98
CA LYS A 207 -17.56 13.16 -6.47
C LYS A 207 -17.99 12.01 -7.40
N ILE A 208 -17.88 10.77 -6.90
CA ILE A 208 -18.27 9.51 -7.57
C ILE A 208 -19.40 8.78 -6.83
#